data_AF-A0AAF0FSX2-F1
#
_entry.id   AF-A0AAF0FSX2-F1
#
_cell.length_a   1.000
_cell.length_b   1.000
_cell.length_c   1.000
_cell.angle_alpha   90.00
_cell.angle_beta   90.00
_cell.angle_gamma   90.00
#
_symmetry.space_group_name_H-M   'P 1'
#
loop_
_entity.id
_entity.type
_entity.pdbx_description
1 polymer ?
#
loop_
_entity_poly.entity_id
_entity_poly.type
_entity_poly.pdbx_seq_one_letter_code
_entity_poly.pdbx_strand_id
1 'polypeptide(L)'
;MAKDKWWIIEGAPKPVYVYSSKDSRRRHMVFVLISVIVLASIYLIDIFSSELAILMLSLLIFGQIIDGIVSFYKRTPGETEKAVVRNLVKLLGKRVVVWSIPTRYIVAAIRIRGGVFIYVFVDKGRAMILVIKPVMFMGIAVKKHVTIKVKKTKIKHEKAEERIEAIAPYPENPRMWYKIVGKGVLVDASRADLNDIVSIANNL
;
A
#
# COMPACT_ATOMS: atom_id res chain seq x y z
N MET A 1 9.28 23.89 -2.03
CA MET A 1 8.24 23.54 -1.04
C MET A 1 8.63 22.28 -0.32
N ALA A 2 8.88 22.35 0.98
CA ALA A 2 9.08 21.18 1.82
C ALA A 2 7.86 20.27 1.67
N LYS A 3 8.04 19.10 1.03
CA LYS A 3 7.04 18.04 1.06
C LYS A 3 6.79 17.74 2.54
N ASP A 4 5.59 18.02 3.03
CA ASP A 4 5.17 17.65 4.38
C ASP A 4 5.62 16.21 4.65
N LYS A 5 6.59 16.07 5.54
CA LYS A 5 7.10 14.77 5.98
C LYS A 5 6.05 14.18 6.91
N TRP A 6 4.91 13.78 6.34
CA TRP A 6 3.73 13.26 7.05
C TRP A 6 4.05 12.07 7.97
N TRP A 7 5.19 11.42 7.71
CA TRP A 7 5.75 10.30 8.44
C TRP A 7 6.58 10.70 9.67
N ILE A 8 6.74 11.99 9.96
CA ILE A 8 7.28 12.45 11.24
C ILE A 8 6.10 12.53 12.21
N ILE A 9 6.12 11.66 13.22
CA ILE A 9 5.04 11.51 14.19
C ILE A 9 5.63 11.74 15.57
N GLU A 10 5.04 12.66 16.32
CA GLU A 10 5.47 13.00 17.67
C GLU A 10 5.34 11.79 18.61
N GLY A 11 6.38 11.53 19.41
CA GLY A 11 6.39 10.40 20.36
C GLY A 11 6.69 9.02 19.76
N ALA A 12 6.95 8.92 18.45
CA ALA A 12 7.37 7.69 17.77
C ALA A 12 8.78 7.83 17.15
N PRO A 13 9.53 6.73 16.99
CA PRO A 13 10.81 6.77 16.30
C PRO A 13 10.63 7.21 14.84
N LYS A 14 11.65 7.81 14.22
CA LYS A 14 11.62 8.11 12.78
C LYS A 14 11.63 6.79 11.99
N PRO A 15 10.95 6.71 10.83
CA PRO A 15 10.98 5.51 10.01
C PRO A 15 12.40 5.27 9.47
N VAL A 16 12.84 4.01 9.48
CA VAL A 16 14.20 3.62 9.02
C VAL A 16 14.36 3.80 7.51
N TYR A 17 13.23 3.75 6.80
CA TYR A 17 13.20 3.91 5.35
C TYR A 17 11.87 4.50 4.92
N VAL A 18 11.93 5.39 3.93
CA VAL A 18 10.75 5.97 3.29
C VAL A 18 10.88 5.82 1.79
N TYR A 19 10.00 5.03 1.19
CA TYR A 19 9.92 4.90 -0.25
C TYR A 19 9.44 6.23 -0.86
N SER A 20 10.31 6.91 -1.60
CA SER A 20 9.91 8.08 -2.39
C SER A 20 9.55 7.63 -3.80
N SER A 21 8.25 7.67 -4.13
CA SER A 21 7.81 7.61 -5.53
C SER A 21 8.26 8.90 -6.24
N LYS A 22 9.34 8.83 -7.04
CA LYS A 22 9.77 9.94 -7.90
C LYS A 22 9.02 9.97 -9.25
N ASP A 23 8.37 8.88 -9.63
CA ASP A 23 7.94 8.64 -11.02
C ASP A 23 6.52 9.07 -11.40
N SER A 24 5.64 9.40 -10.46
CA SER A 24 4.24 9.73 -10.82
C SER A 24 4.15 11.06 -11.59
N ARG A 25 4.91 12.07 -11.14
CA ARG A 25 4.85 13.42 -11.74
C ARG A 25 5.44 13.46 -13.15
N ARG A 26 6.54 12.75 -13.38
CA ARG A 26 7.19 12.66 -14.70
C ARG A 26 6.33 11.87 -15.68
N ARG A 27 5.73 10.74 -15.26
CA ARG A 27 4.79 9.98 -16.09
C ARG A 27 3.55 10.79 -16.46
N HIS A 28 2.98 11.51 -15.50
CA HIS A 28 1.84 12.38 -15.77
C HIS A 28 2.18 13.50 -16.76
N MET A 29 3.35 14.15 -16.59
CA MET A 29 3.82 15.19 -17.52
C MET A 29 4.05 14.64 -18.94
N VAL A 30 4.63 13.44 -19.08
CA VAL A 30 4.79 12.76 -20.37
C VAL A 30 3.43 12.43 -20.99
N PHE A 31 2.48 11.95 -20.20
CA PHE A 31 1.14 11.62 -20.68
C PHE A 31 0.37 12.86 -21.16
N VAL A 32 0.45 13.96 -20.41
CA VAL A 32 -0.12 15.26 -20.83
C VAL A 32 0.52 15.73 -22.13
N LEU A 33 1.85 15.65 -22.25
CA LEU A 33 2.54 16.03 -23.49
C LEU A 33 2.09 15.20 -24.69
N ILE A 34 1.99 13.88 -24.54
CA ILE A 34 1.50 12.97 -25.59
C ILE A 34 0.04 13.33 -25.95
N SER A 35 -0.81 13.60 -24.96
CA SER A 35 -2.21 13.96 -25.21
C SER A 35 -2.34 15.25 -26.01
N VAL A 36 -1.52 16.26 -25.72
CA VAL A 36 -1.46 17.52 -26.47
C VAL A 36 -1.02 17.28 -27.91
N ILE A 37 0.02 16.45 -28.13
CA ILE A 37 0.50 16.13 -29.47
C ILE A 37 -0.59 15.41 -30.28
N VAL A 38 -1.27 14.42 -29.69
CA VAL A 38 -2.33 13.69 -30.40
C VAL A 38 -3.51 14.60 -30.72
N LEU A 39 -3.92 15.48 -29.80
CA LEU A 39 -4.96 16.49 -30.06
C LEU A 39 -4.58 17.41 -31.23
N ALA A 40 -3.34 17.89 -31.28
CA ALA A 40 -2.85 18.70 -32.39
C ALA A 40 -2.87 17.93 -33.73
N SER A 41 -2.49 16.64 -33.71
CA SER A 41 -2.55 15.77 -34.91
C SER A 41 -3.98 15.52 -35.37
N ILE A 42 -4.95 15.38 -34.45
CA ILE A 42 -6.38 15.23 -34.79
C ILE A 42 -6.87 16.45 -35.56
N TYR A 43 -6.54 17.66 -35.10
CA TYR A 43 -6.90 18.91 -35.80
C TYR A 43 -6.31 19.00 -37.22
N LEU A 44 -5.09 18.50 -37.43
CA LEU A 44 -4.46 18.48 -38.75
C LEU A 44 -5.08 17.42 -39.67
N ILE A 45 -5.43 16.25 -39.15
CA ILE A 45 -6.00 15.14 -39.91
C ILE A 45 -7.46 15.40 -40.29
N ASP A 46 -8.21 16.12 -39.46
CA ASP A 46 -9.61 16.48 -39.75
C ASP A 46 -9.76 17.29 -41.05
N ILE A 47 -8.73 18.02 -41.44
CA ILE A 47 -8.65 18.74 -42.73
C ILE A 47 -8.65 17.78 -43.93
N PHE A 48 -8.09 16.57 -43.76
CA PHE A 48 -7.95 15.58 -44.83
C PHE A 48 -9.02 14.49 -44.78
N SER A 49 -9.44 14.08 -43.58
CA SER A 49 -10.47 13.05 -43.37
C SER A 49 -11.02 13.12 -41.95
N SER A 50 -12.28 13.55 -41.84
CA SER A 50 -13.00 13.62 -40.57
C SER A 50 -13.25 12.23 -39.95
N GLU A 51 -13.37 11.19 -40.77
CA GLU A 51 -13.54 9.80 -40.31
C GLU A 51 -12.30 9.31 -39.53
N LEU A 52 -11.10 9.60 -40.05
CA LEU A 52 -9.84 9.28 -39.36
C LEU A 52 -9.67 10.10 -38.07
N ALA A 53 -10.08 11.37 -38.08
CA ALA A 53 -10.04 12.23 -36.89
C ALA A 53 -10.92 11.69 -35.75
N ILE A 54 -12.15 11.25 -36.06
CA ILE A 54 -13.08 10.63 -35.09
C ILE A 54 -12.51 9.31 -34.54
N LEU A 55 -11.88 8.50 -35.39
CA LEU A 55 -11.25 7.25 -34.96
C LEU A 55 -10.06 7.49 -34.03
N MET A 56 -9.23 8.50 -34.29
CA MET A 56 -8.13 8.88 -33.38
C MET A 56 -8.64 9.48 -32.06
N LEU A 57 -9.69 10.30 -32.12
CA LEU A 57 -10.31 10.88 -30.92
C LEU A 57 -10.88 9.79 -30.02
N SER A 58 -11.59 8.81 -30.59
CA SER A 58 -12.16 7.69 -29.83
C SER A 58 -11.06 6.82 -29.21
N LEU A 59 -9.98 6.51 -29.93
CA LEU A 59 -8.80 5.83 -29.37
C LEU A 59 -8.18 6.58 -28.19
N LEU A 60 -8.09 7.91 -28.27
CA LEU A 60 -7.56 8.74 -27.19
C LEU A 60 -8.47 8.70 -25.96
N ILE A 61 -9.78 8.80 -26.14
CA ILE A 61 -10.77 8.69 -25.05
C ILE A 61 -10.68 7.31 -24.39
N PHE A 62 -10.65 6.22 -25.18
CA PHE A 62 -10.48 4.86 -24.65
C PHE A 62 -9.15 4.72 -23.89
N GLY A 63 -8.06 5.28 -24.40
CA GLY A 63 -6.77 5.30 -23.73
C GLY A 63 -6.83 5.99 -22.37
N GLN A 64 -7.54 7.13 -22.27
CA GLN A 64 -7.73 7.84 -21.01
C GLN A 64 -8.61 7.07 -20.01
N ILE A 65 -9.66 6.40 -20.48
CA ILE A 65 -10.50 5.54 -19.63
C ILE A 65 -9.67 4.38 -19.08
N ILE A 66 -8.88 3.72 -19.92
CA ILE A 66 -8.00 2.61 -19.50
C ILE A 66 -6.95 3.11 -18.51
N ASP A 67 -6.29 4.24 -18.77
CA ASP A 67 -5.29 4.80 -17.86
C ASP A 67 -5.93 5.19 -16.51
N GLY A 68 -7.13 5.77 -16.52
CA GLY A 68 -7.92 6.04 -15.32
C GLY A 68 -8.19 4.78 -14.49
N ILE A 69 -8.60 3.69 -15.16
CA ILE A 69 -8.84 2.39 -14.51
C ILE A 69 -7.52 1.81 -13.97
N VAL A 70 -6.44 1.81 -14.75
CA VAL A 70 -5.13 1.29 -14.32
C VAL A 70 -4.57 2.08 -13.15
N SER A 71 -4.74 3.40 -13.15
CA SER A 71 -4.36 4.30 -12.07
C SER A 71 -5.16 4.03 -10.79
N PHE A 72 -6.46 3.78 -10.91
CA PHE A 72 -7.32 3.35 -9.81
C PHE A 72 -6.84 2.04 -9.18
N TYR A 73 -6.44 1.05 -9.99
CA TYR A 73 -5.90 -0.22 -9.50
C TYR A 73 -4.48 -0.13 -8.93
N LYS A 74 -3.66 0.82 -9.38
CA LYS A 74 -2.25 1.01 -8.94
C LYS A 74 -2.07 2.20 -8.00
N ARG A 75 -3.13 2.57 -7.27
CA ARG A 75 -3.21 3.80 -6.47
C ARG A 75 -2.06 3.87 -5.45
N THR A 76 -1.42 5.04 -5.41
CA THR A 76 -0.47 5.45 -4.36
C THR A 76 -1.26 5.79 -3.09
N PRO A 77 -0.71 5.69 -1.87
CA PRO A 77 -1.49 5.92 -0.66
C PRO A 77 -2.00 7.36 -0.64
N GLY A 78 -3.31 7.53 -0.48
CA GLY A 78 -3.96 8.81 -0.33
C GLY A 78 -3.80 9.38 1.08
N GLU A 79 -4.49 10.50 1.34
CA GLU A 79 -4.45 11.13 2.67
C GLU A 79 -5.12 10.26 3.75
N THR A 80 -6.16 9.50 3.39
CA THR A 80 -6.84 8.58 4.31
C THR A 80 -5.90 7.50 4.84
N GLU A 81 -5.14 6.86 3.97
CA GLU A 81 -4.19 5.81 4.38
C GLU A 81 -3.04 6.39 5.23
N LYS A 82 -2.56 7.59 4.89
CA LYS A 82 -1.56 8.29 5.70
C LYS A 82 -2.10 8.65 7.08
N ALA A 83 -3.37 9.08 7.17
CA ALA A 83 -4.02 9.39 8.43
C ALA A 83 -4.18 8.14 9.31
N VAL A 84 -4.57 7.00 8.72
CA VAL A 84 -4.62 5.70 9.42
C VAL A 84 -3.26 5.35 10.02
N VAL A 85 -2.18 5.43 9.24
CA VAL A 85 -0.83 5.16 9.74
C VAL A 85 -0.44 6.14 10.84
N ARG A 86 -0.72 7.44 10.66
CA ARG A 86 -0.39 8.47 11.65
C ARG A 86 -1.06 8.20 12.99
N ASN A 87 -2.37 7.94 12.96
CA ASN A 87 -3.15 7.64 14.15
C ASN A 87 -2.70 6.34 14.81
N LEU A 88 -2.47 5.29 14.02
CA LEU A 88 -2.01 4.00 14.53
C LEU A 88 -0.63 4.10 15.20
N VAL A 89 0.34 4.74 14.56
CA VAL A 89 1.68 4.92 15.13
C VAL A 89 1.62 5.82 16.37
N LYS A 90 0.77 6.86 16.39
CA LYS A 90 0.55 7.70 17.56
C LYS A 90 -0.04 6.92 18.73
N LEU A 91 -1.03 6.05 18.48
CA LEU A 91 -1.64 5.18 19.50
C LEU A 91 -0.65 4.13 20.03
N LEU A 92 0.21 3.59 19.17
CA LEU A 92 1.26 2.67 19.59
C LEU A 92 2.35 3.39 20.40
N GLY A 93 2.70 4.61 20.02
CA GLY A 93 3.65 5.49 20.72
C GLY A 93 5.00 4.82 20.96
N LYS A 94 5.46 4.84 22.22
CA LYS A 94 6.74 4.25 22.67
C LYS A 94 6.85 2.72 22.48
N ARG A 95 5.75 2.04 22.12
CA ARG A 95 5.77 0.59 21.82
C ARG A 95 6.33 0.29 20.44
N VAL A 96 6.33 1.27 19.53
CA VAL A 96 6.95 1.11 18.21
C VAL A 96 8.45 0.98 18.40
N VAL A 97 9.00 -0.19 18.08
CA VAL A 97 10.43 -0.44 18.11
C VAL A 97 11.07 0.09 16.83
N VAL A 98 10.44 -0.23 15.70
CA VAL A 98 10.93 0.17 14.38
C VAL A 98 9.77 0.21 13.40
N TRP A 99 9.85 1.08 12.39
CA TRP A 99 8.91 1.06 11.29
C TRP A 99 9.52 1.65 10.01
N SER A 100 8.87 1.39 8.89
CA SER A 100 9.27 1.89 7.58
C SER A 100 8.09 2.02 6.62
N ILE A 101 8.31 2.73 5.52
CA ILE A 101 7.41 2.85 4.38
C ILE A 101 8.10 2.16 3.19
N PRO A 102 7.93 0.84 3.03
CA PRO A 102 8.77 0.05 2.13
C PRO A 102 8.45 0.26 0.64
N THR A 103 7.18 0.48 0.30
CA THR A 103 6.74 0.64 -1.10
C THR A 103 5.56 1.61 -1.22
N ARG A 104 5.12 1.91 -2.46
CA ARG A 104 3.88 2.65 -2.70
C ARG A 104 2.59 1.91 -2.31
N TYR A 105 2.65 0.60 -2.06
CA TYR A 105 1.47 -0.20 -1.73
C TYR A 105 1.41 -0.58 -0.25
N ILE A 106 2.54 -0.51 0.44
CA ILE A 106 2.64 -0.75 1.87
C ILE A 106 2.99 0.59 2.51
N VAL A 107 1.98 1.19 3.11
CA VAL A 107 2.03 2.53 3.69
C VAL A 107 2.77 2.52 5.02
N ALA A 108 2.77 1.38 5.72
CA ALA A 108 3.60 1.16 6.90
C ALA A 108 3.93 -0.32 7.11
N ALA A 109 5.16 -0.60 7.51
CA ALA A 109 5.58 -1.86 8.12
C ALA A 109 6.16 -1.53 9.50
N ILE A 110 5.53 -2.01 10.56
CA ILE A 110 5.79 -1.61 11.94
C ILE A 110 6.12 -2.87 12.75
N ARG A 111 7.15 -2.83 13.57
CA ARG A 111 7.39 -3.81 14.64
C ARG A 111 7.21 -3.14 15.99
N ILE A 112 6.40 -3.74 16.84
CA ILE A 112 6.19 -3.30 18.21
C ILE A 112 6.91 -4.20 19.20
N ARG A 113 7.00 -3.76 20.46
CA ARG A 113 7.51 -4.60 21.56
C ARG A 113 6.67 -5.88 21.67
N GLY A 114 7.31 -7.02 21.95
CA GLY A 114 6.66 -8.34 21.94
C GLY A 114 6.77 -9.09 20.61
N GLY A 115 7.47 -8.53 19.62
CA GLY A 115 7.74 -9.21 18.35
C GLY A 115 6.53 -9.28 17.40
N VAL A 116 5.52 -8.44 17.62
CA VAL A 116 4.34 -8.32 16.76
C VAL A 116 4.62 -7.33 15.63
N PHE A 117 4.19 -7.69 14.43
CA PHE A 117 4.37 -6.94 13.20
C PHE A 117 3.01 -6.44 12.73
N ILE A 118 2.94 -5.17 12.36
CA ILE A 118 1.75 -4.51 11.86
C ILE A 118 2.07 -3.95 10.48
N TYR A 119 1.32 -4.38 9.47
CA TYR A 119 1.45 -3.91 8.11
C TYR A 119 0.18 -3.18 7.69
N VAL A 120 0.32 -1.96 7.19
CA VAL A 120 -0.76 -1.19 6.58
C VAL A 120 -0.48 -1.14 5.09
N PHE A 121 -1.37 -1.70 4.27
CA PHE A 121 -1.19 -1.80 2.82
C PHE A 121 -2.50 -1.60 2.07
N VAL A 122 -2.41 -1.24 0.79
CA VAL A 122 -3.57 -1.08 -0.08
C VAL A 122 -3.75 -2.35 -0.90
N ASP A 123 -4.91 -3.00 -0.77
CA ASP A 123 -5.32 -4.13 -1.59
C ASP A 123 -6.67 -3.83 -2.26
N LYS A 124 -6.73 -3.99 -3.59
CA LYS A 124 -7.93 -3.72 -4.41
C LYS A 124 -8.62 -2.38 -4.09
N GLY A 125 -7.83 -1.34 -3.81
CA GLY A 125 -8.32 0.00 -3.50
C GLY A 125 -8.82 0.20 -2.07
N ARG A 126 -8.61 -0.76 -1.17
CA ARG A 126 -8.94 -0.66 0.26
C ARG A 126 -7.69 -0.74 1.12
N ALA A 127 -7.68 0.01 2.21
CA ALA A 127 -6.63 -0.05 3.21
C ALA A 127 -6.85 -1.25 4.12
N MET A 128 -5.87 -2.15 4.16
CA MET A 128 -5.88 -3.36 4.95
C MET A 128 -4.78 -3.27 6.02
N ILE A 129 -5.09 -3.77 7.21
CA ILE A 129 -4.16 -3.87 8.33
C ILE A 129 -3.96 -5.34 8.65
N LEU A 130 -2.73 -5.81 8.51
CA LEU A 130 -2.32 -7.13 8.96
C LEU A 130 -1.58 -6.98 10.29
N VAL A 131 -2.11 -7.58 11.36
CA VAL A 131 -1.42 -7.75 12.63
C VAL A 131 -0.98 -9.20 12.73
N ILE A 132 0.32 -9.45 12.86
CA ILE A 132 0.86 -10.80 12.88
C ILE A 132 1.99 -10.93 13.89
N LYS A 133 1.94 -11.99 14.70
CA LYS A 133 3.07 -12.46 15.49
C LYS A 133 3.76 -13.59 14.74
N PRO A 134 4.95 -13.35 14.17
CA PRO A 134 5.69 -14.38 13.44
C PRO A 134 6.04 -15.54 14.36
N VAL A 135 5.75 -16.75 13.88
CA VAL A 135 6.26 -18.00 14.46
C VAL A 135 7.52 -18.43 13.70
N MET A 136 7.58 -18.16 12.39
CA MET A 136 8.69 -18.55 11.53
C MET A 136 8.86 -17.58 10.36
N PHE A 137 10.11 -17.36 9.95
CA PHE A 137 10.49 -16.73 8.69
C PHE A 137 11.02 -17.80 7.72
N MET A 138 10.25 -18.15 6.69
CA MET A 138 10.56 -19.21 5.72
C MET A 138 11.54 -18.73 4.60
N GLY A 139 12.44 -17.80 4.92
CA GLY A 139 13.42 -17.26 3.97
C GLY A 139 12.97 -16.03 3.18
N ILE A 140 13.88 -15.54 2.33
CA ILE A 140 13.72 -14.32 1.54
C ILE A 140 12.86 -14.62 0.30
N ALA A 141 11.76 -13.89 0.15
CA ALA A 141 10.89 -13.98 -1.01
C ALA A 141 11.45 -13.15 -2.17
N VAL A 142 11.54 -13.77 -3.35
CA VAL A 142 11.95 -13.10 -4.60
C VAL A 142 10.88 -12.07 -5.06
N LYS A 143 9.61 -12.31 -4.73
CA LYS A 143 8.48 -11.44 -5.11
C LYS A 143 8.35 -10.25 -4.16
N LYS A 144 8.40 -9.03 -4.71
CA LYS A 144 8.20 -7.75 -3.99
C LYS A 144 6.73 -7.30 -3.96
N HIS A 145 5.82 -8.23 -3.74
CA HIS A 145 4.38 -7.95 -3.65
C HIS A 145 3.80 -8.62 -2.41
N VAL A 146 2.95 -7.88 -1.68
CA VAL A 146 2.27 -8.43 -0.51
C VAL A 146 1.35 -9.53 -0.99
N THR A 147 1.61 -10.74 -0.50
CA THR A 147 0.73 -11.89 -0.72
C THR A 147 0.33 -12.39 0.64
N ILE A 148 -0.94 -12.31 0.98
CA ILE A 148 -1.46 -12.81 2.26
C ILE A 148 -2.38 -13.98 1.97
N LYS A 149 -2.09 -15.12 2.58
CA LYS A 149 -2.94 -16.29 2.61
C LYS A 149 -3.37 -16.50 4.06
N VAL A 150 -4.63 -16.23 4.33
CA VAL A 150 -5.25 -16.53 5.62
C VAL A 150 -5.72 -17.99 5.57
N LYS A 151 -5.09 -18.86 6.35
CA LYS A 151 -5.59 -20.21 6.59
C LYS A 151 -6.39 -20.18 7.89
N LYS A 152 -7.72 -20.19 7.77
CA LYS A 152 -8.60 -20.35 8.93
C LYS A 152 -8.45 -21.78 9.44
N THR A 153 -7.80 -21.95 10.58
CA THR A 153 -7.78 -23.23 11.27
C THR A 153 -9.01 -23.25 12.17
N LYS A 154 -10.06 -23.97 11.79
CA LYS A 154 -11.19 -24.20 12.70
C LYS A 154 -10.70 -25.14 13.80
N ILE A 155 -10.26 -24.59 14.93
CA ILE A 155 -10.09 -25.38 16.15
C ILE A 155 -11.43 -25.33 16.88
N LYS A 156 -12.00 -26.51 17.13
CA LYS A 156 -13.22 -26.70 17.93
C LYS A 156 -12.93 -26.16 19.33
N HIS A 157 -13.83 -25.29 19.80
CA HIS A 157 -14.00 -24.80 21.18
C HIS A 157 -13.27 -23.58 21.75
N GLU A 158 -12.15 -23.08 21.24
CA GLU A 158 -11.59 -21.83 21.78
C GLU A 158 -10.95 -21.00 20.67
N LYS A 159 -11.26 -19.68 20.67
CA LYS A 159 -10.75 -18.60 19.81
C LYS A 159 -10.07 -19.04 18.51
N ALA A 160 -10.75 -18.85 17.38
CA ALA A 160 -10.19 -19.12 16.04
C ALA A 160 -8.86 -18.38 15.83
N GLU A 161 -7.74 -19.04 16.10
CA GLU A 161 -6.41 -18.55 15.74
C GLU A 161 -6.22 -18.76 14.23
N GLU A 162 -6.26 -17.66 13.47
CA GLU A 162 -5.99 -17.72 12.04
C GLU A 162 -4.48 -17.83 11.81
N ARG A 163 -4.05 -18.92 11.17
CA ARG A 163 -2.67 -19.08 10.73
C ARG A 163 -2.52 -18.26 9.46
N ILE A 164 -1.68 -17.23 9.52
CA ILE A 164 -1.43 -16.34 8.39
C ILE A 164 -0.08 -16.67 7.77
N GLU A 165 -0.08 -16.90 6.47
CA GLU A 165 1.13 -16.90 5.65
C GLU A 165 1.17 -15.58 4.86
N ALA A 166 2.16 -14.74 5.11
CA ALA A 166 2.30 -13.43 4.47
C ALA A 166 3.67 -13.29 3.82
N ILE A 167 3.73 -12.74 2.61
CA ILE A 167 4.98 -12.23 2.02
C ILE A 167 5.00 -10.73 2.28
N ALA A 168 5.91 -10.27 3.14
CA ALA A 168 5.97 -8.87 3.57
C ALA A 168 7.43 -8.43 3.79
N PRO A 169 7.73 -7.12 3.64
CA PRO A 169 9.05 -6.58 3.90
C PRO A 169 9.38 -6.58 5.40
N TYR A 170 10.64 -6.83 5.73
CA TYR A 170 11.09 -6.73 7.13
C TYR A 170 11.17 -5.25 7.54
N PRO A 171 10.54 -4.79 8.65
CA PRO A 171 10.49 -3.38 9.02
C PRO A 171 11.86 -2.69 9.13
N GLU A 172 12.86 -3.39 9.66
CA GLU A 172 14.25 -2.95 9.83
C GLU A 172 15.02 -2.89 8.51
N ASN A 173 14.76 -3.87 7.63
CA ASN A 173 15.35 -3.92 6.30
C ASN A 173 14.26 -4.08 5.23
N PRO A 174 13.58 -2.97 4.88
CA PRO A 174 12.41 -3.00 4.00
C PRO A 174 12.72 -3.34 2.53
N ARG A 175 14.01 -3.49 2.19
CA ARG A 175 14.44 -3.98 0.88
C ARG A 175 14.36 -5.52 0.80
N MET A 176 14.38 -6.20 1.93
CA MET A 176 14.26 -7.65 2.02
C MET A 176 12.83 -8.05 2.36
N TRP A 177 12.27 -8.92 1.52
CA TRP A 177 10.93 -9.46 1.69
C TRP A 177 11.04 -10.87 2.23
N TYR A 178 10.22 -11.21 3.22
CA TYR A 178 10.22 -12.52 3.84
C TYR A 178 8.87 -13.19 3.69
N LYS A 179 8.90 -14.51 3.57
CA LYS A 179 7.70 -15.33 3.80
C LYS A 179 7.55 -15.55 5.30
N ILE A 180 6.59 -14.87 5.89
CA ILE A 180 6.27 -14.89 7.31
C ILE A 180 5.13 -15.87 7.53
N VAL A 181 5.28 -16.77 8.50
CA VAL A 181 4.20 -17.62 8.99
C VAL A 181 3.97 -17.29 10.45
N GLY A 182 2.74 -16.99 10.82
CA GLY A 182 2.43 -16.56 12.17
C GLY A 182 0.96 -16.68 12.53
N LYS A 183 0.65 -16.29 13.76
CA LYS A 183 -0.71 -16.08 14.23
C LYS A 183 -1.06 -14.61 14.07
N GLY A 184 -2.26 -14.30 13.62
CA GLY A 184 -2.62 -12.91 13.41
C GLY A 184 -4.03 -12.72 12.91
N VAL A 185 -4.33 -11.47 12.55
CA VAL A 185 -5.61 -11.05 12.01
C VAL A 185 -5.37 -10.10 10.83
N LEU A 186 -6.18 -10.27 9.79
CA LEU A 186 -6.27 -9.33 8.67
C LEU A 186 -7.58 -8.56 8.78
N VAL A 187 -7.49 -7.23 8.83
CA VAL A 187 -8.63 -6.34 9.08
C VAL A 187 -8.71 -5.27 7.99
N ASP A 188 -9.92 -4.91 7.58
CA ASP A 188 -10.18 -3.76 6.70
C ASP A 188 -10.17 -2.48 7.55
N ALA A 189 -9.25 -1.55 7.26
CA ALA A 189 -9.06 -0.32 8.03
C ALA A 189 -10.29 0.61 7.95
N SER A 190 -11.15 0.46 6.95
CA SER A 190 -12.39 1.25 6.83
C SER A 190 -13.48 0.83 7.81
N ARG A 191 -13.35 -0.36 8.41
CA ARG A 191 -14.40 -0.97 9.25
C ARG A 191 -13.99 -1.18 10.70
N ALA A 192 -12.71 -1.04 11.03
CA ALA A 192 -12.19 -1.37 12.36
C ALA A 192 -11.75 -0.13 13.13
N ASP A 193 -12.04 -0.12 14.43
CA ASP A 193 -11.43 0.84 15.34
C ASP A 193 -9.93 0.54 15.49
N LEU A 194 -9.10 1.57 15.38
CA LEU A 194 -7.66 1.45 15.60
C LEU A 194 -7.34 1.04 17.05
N ASN A 195 -8.21 1.33 18.01
CA ASN A 195 -8.06 0.84 19.38
C ASN A 195 -8.17 -0.68 19.46
N ASP A 196 -9.08 -1.29 18.69
CA ASP A 196 -9.21 -2.75 18.62
C ASP A 196 -7.96 -3.38 18.01
N ILE A 197 -7.41 -2.76 16.96
CA ILE A 197 -6.15 -3.20 16.33
C ILE A 197 -5.01 -3.18 17.35
N VAL A 198 -4.90 -2.11 18.15
CA VAL A 198 -3.90 -2.00 19.20
C VAL A 198 -4.12 -3.04 20.29
N SER A 199 -5.37 -3.30 20.69
CA SER A 199 -5.74 -4.33 21.66
C SER A 199 -5.34 -5.73 21.17
N ILE A 200 -5.70 -6.08 19.92
CA ILE A 200 -5.31 -7.34 19.28
C ILE A 200 -3.78 -7.48 19.26
N ALA A 201 -3.07 -6.43 18.88
CA ALA A 201 -1.61 -6.45 18.84
C ALA A 201 -0.96 -6.66 20.22
N ASN A 202 -1.61 -6.24 21.31
CA ASN A 202 -1.10 -6.48 22.68
C ASN A 202 -1.42 -7.89 23.19
N ASN A 203 -2.46 -8.53 22.66
CA ASN A 203 -2.93 -9.83 23.12
C ASN A 203 -2.36 -11.02 22.33
N LEU A 204 -1.55 -10.76 21.29
CA LEU A 204 -0.86 -11.78 20.49
C LEU A 204 0.50 -12.16 21.09
#